data_AF-A0A341EPG1-F1
#
_entry.id   AF-A0A341EPG1-F1
#
_cell.length_a   1.000
_cell.length_b   1.000
_cell.length_c   1.000
_cell.angle_alpha   90.00
_cell.angle_beta   90.00
_cell.angle_gamma   90.00
#
_symmetry.space_group_name_H-M   'P 1'
#
loop_
_entity.id
_entity.type
_entity.pdbx_description
1 polymer ?
#
loop_
_entity_poly.entity_id
_entity_poly.type
_entity_poly.pdbx_seq_one_letter_code
_entity_poly.pdbx_strand_id
1 'polypeptide(L)' 'MRKKVLEFGNSFFGNGDHSGKLFWWYSRLFQDFMFVWSPQIDWGLVSEYQPDYLLAQTIERFLTRVPES' A
#
# COMPACT_ATOMS: atom_id res chain seq x y z
N MET A 1 5.55 -15.08 -4.38
CA MET A 1 4.98 -14.81 -5.73
C MET A 1 5.88 -13.78 -6.40
N ARG A 2 6.18 -13.89 -7.71
CA ARG A 2 6.96 -12.85 -8.42
C ARG A 2 6.03 -11.69 -8.81
N LYS A 3 5.65 -10.89 -7.83
CA LYS A 3 4.71 -9.78 -8.02
C LYS A 3 5.28 -8.51 -7.42
N LYS A 4 5.13 -7.41 -8.16
CA LYS A 4 5.54 -6.06 -7.81
C LYS A 4 4.36 -5.29 -7.24
N VAL A 5 4.50 -4.78 -6.02
CA VAL A 5 3.41 -4.12 -5.30
C VAL A 5 3.77 -2.66 -5.05
N LEU A 6 2.82 -1.78 -5.33
CA LEU A 6 2.87 -0.38 -4.92
C LEU A 6 1.73 -0.11 -3.93
N GLU A 7 2.10 0.20 -2.70
CA GLU A 7 1.19 0.49 -1.59
C GLU A 7 1.20 2.00 -1.31
N PHE A 8 0.03 2.64 -1.39
CA PHE A 8 -0.21 3.98 -0.83
C PHE A 8 -0.96 3.80 0.48
N GLY A 9 -0.36 4.23 1.59
CA GLY A 9 -0.96 4.03 2.90
C GLY A 9 -0.51 5.01 3.96
N ASN A 10 -0.75 4.65 5.21
CA ASN A 10 -0.48 5.51 6.37
C ASN A 10 0.18 4.70 7.50
N SER A 11 0.23 5.27 8.71
CA SER A 11 0.85 4.63 9.88
C SER A 11 0.27 3.25 10.24
N PHE A 12 -0.95 2.93 9.78
CA PHE A 12 -1.58 1.63 10.02
C PHE A 12 -0.97 0.51 9.17
N PHE A 13 -0.38 0.83 8.00
CA PHE A 13 0.46 -0.12 7.28
C PHE A 13 1.61 -0.60 8.18
N GLY A 14 2.21 0.37 8.88
CA GLY A 14 3.22 0.15 9.89
C GLY A 14 4.57 -0.21 9.29
N ASN A 15 5.59 0.56 9.64
CA ASN A 15 6.98 0.18 9.39
C ASN A 15 7.50 -0.69 10.54
N GLY A 16 8.34 -1.67 10.23
CA GLY A 16 9.00 -2.50 11.24
C GLY A 16 9.32 -3.89 10.74
N ASP A 17 10.36 -4.50 11.33
CA ASP A 17 10.81 -5.85 11.02
C ASP A 17 10.29 -6.87 12.04
N HIS A 18 8.97 -6.86 12.27
CA HIS A 18 8.29 -7.92 13.04
C HIS A 18 6.88 -8.19 12.50
N SER A 19 6.36 -9.39 12.74
CA SER A 19 5.10 -9.90 12.17
C SER A 19 3.83 -9.12 12.57
N GLY A 20 3.94 -8.16 13.49
CA GLY A 20 2.85 -7.25 13.84
C GLY A 20 2.70 -6.05 12.91
N LYS A 21 3.50 -5.96 11.84
CA LYS A 21 3.50 -4.86 10.86
C LYS A 21 3.30 -5.42 9.45
N LEU A 22 2.51 -4.75 8.60
CA LEU A 22 2.29 -5.23 7.23
C LEU A 22 3.55 -5.18 6.38
N PHE A 23 4.43 -4.20 6.63
CA PHE A 23 5.74 -4.10 5.99
C PHE A 23 6.55 -5.41 6.10
N TRP A 24 6.54 -6.05 7.27
CA TRP A 24 7.26 -7.32 7.51
C TRP A 24 6.73 -8.47 6.65
N TRP A 25 5.42 -8.51 6.42
CA TRP A 25 4.79 -9.51 5.57
C TRP A 25 5.06 -9.24 4.09
N TYR A 26 4.95 -7.97 3.65
CA TYR A 26 5.19 -7.62 2.25
C TYR A 26 6.62 -7.88 1.81
N SER A 27 7.61 -7.61 2.66
CA SER A 27 9.02 -7.91 2.38
C SER A 27 9.32 -9.40 2.24
N ARG A 28 8.42 -10.29 2.67
CA ARG A 28 8.57 -11.75 2.60
C ARG A 28 7.71 -12.42 1.53
N LEU A 29 6.57 -11.82 1.19
CA LEU A 29 5.60 -12.42 0.25
C LEU A 29 5.85 -11.99 -1.20
N PHE A 30 6.31 -10.77 -1.39
CA PHE A 30 6.49 -10.14 -2.70
C PHE A 30 7.97 -10.07 -3.07
N GLN A 31 8.24 -10.13 -4.37
CA GLN A 31 9.59 -9.99 -4.89
C GLN A 31 10.05 -8.53 -4.81
N ASP A 32 9.15 -7.62 -5.17
CA ASP A 32 9.38 -6.18 -5.11
C ASP A 32 8.15 -5.53 -4.45
N PHE A 33 8.40 -4.64 -3.49
CA PHE A 33 7.34 -3.79 -2.97
C PHE A 33 7.87 -2.37 -2.73
N MET A 34 7.00 -1.40 -2.91
CA MET A 34 7.25 -0.01 -2.57
C MET A 34 6.09 0.50 -1.73
N PHE A 35 6.41 1.04 -0.56
CA PHE A 35 5.46 1.70 0.31
C PHE A 35 5.62 3.22 0.21
N VAL A 36 4.53 3.89 -0.12
CA VAL A 36 4.40 5.34 -0.16
C VAL A 36 3.53 5.77 1.01
N TRP A 37 4.09 6.56 1.91
CA TRP A 37 3.34 7.16 3.01
C TRP A 37 2.52 8.35 2.48
N SER A 38 1.39 8.05 1.85
CA SER A 38 0.44 9.02 1.33
C SER A 38 -0.92 8.37 1.19
N PRO A 39 -2.03 9.02 1.60
CA PRO A 39 -3.37 8.55 1.32
C PRO A 39 -3.83 8.86 -0.11
N GLN A 40 -3.08 9.65 -0.88
CA GLN A 40 -3.37 9.95 -2.29
C GLN A 40 -2.52 9.07 -3.21
N ILE A 41 -3.18 8.50 -4.22
CA ILE A 41 -2.51 7.76 -5.30
C ILE A 41 -1.79 8.76 -6.21
N ASP A 42 -0.50 8.56 -6.38
CA ASP A 42 0.30 9.23 -7.41
C ASP A 42 0.31 8.37 -8.69
N TRP A 43 -0.49 8.79 -9.67
CA TRP A 43 -0.61 8.11 -10.96
C TRP A 43 0.65 8.21 -11.83
N GLY A 44 1.47 9.25 -11.62
CA GLY A 44 2.78 9.37 -12.29
C GLY A 44 3.71 8.27 -11.81
N LEU A 45 3.80 8.09 -10.48
CA LEU A 45 4.56 7.01 -9.88
C LEU A 45 4.04 5.63 -10.26
N VAL A 46 2.72 5.44 -10.32
CA VAL A 46 2.13 4.17 -10.80
C VAL A 46 2.60 3.87 -12.22
N SER A 47 2.60 4.87 -13.11
CA SER A 47 3.01 4.73 -14.50
C SER A 47 4.50 4.44 -14.65
N GLU A 48 5.35 5.07 -13.83
CA GLU A 48 6.80 4.85 -13.82
C GLU A 48 7.15 3.48 -13.21
N TYR A 49 6.56 3.15 -12.07
CA TYR A 49 6.87 1.94 -11.32
C TYR A 49 6.24 0.69 -11.95
N GLN A 50 5.13 0.81 -12.68
CA GLN A 50 4.42 -0.31 -13.33
C GLN A 50 4.20 -1.53 -12.40
N PRO A 51 3.48 -1.36 -11.27
CA PRO A 51 3.22 -2.45 -10.35
C PRO A 51 2.24 -3.48 -10.95
N ASP A 52 2.37 -4.75 -10.55
CA ASP A 52 1.34 -5.77 -10.82
C ASP A 52 0.08 -5.51 -9.97
N TYR A 53 0.28 -5.01 -8.75
CA TYR A 53 -0.78 -4.68 -7.81
C TYR A 53 -0.60 -3.28 -7.26
N LEU A 54 -1.64 -2.47 -7.39
CA LEU A 54 -1.78 -1.18 -6.75
C LEU A 54 -2.71 -1.34 -5.55
N LEU A 55 -2.23 -0.98 -4.37
CA LEU A 55 -2.98 -1.07 -3.13
C LEU A 55 -3.10 0.32 -2.50
N ALA A 56 -4.33 0.68 -2.12
CA ALA A 56 -4.66 1.94 -1.46
C ALA A 56 -5.18 1.63 -0.06
N GLN A 57 -4.27 1.50 0.90
CA GLN A 57 -4.61 1.21 2.28
C GLN A 57 -5.02 2.49 2.98
N THR A 58 -6.24 2.49 3.49
CA THR A 58 -6.74 3.56 4.35
C THR A 58 -7.62 2.96 5.45
N ILE A 59 -8.12 3.81 6.33
CA ILE A 59 -9.14 3.43 7.31
C ILE A 59 -10.41 4.23 7.03
N GLU A 60 -11.56 3.60 7.28
CA GLU A 60 -12.88 4.11 6.87
C GLU A 60 -13.14 5.55 7.30
N ARG A 61 -12.66 5.95 8.49
CA ARG A 61 -12.81 7.32 9.01
C ARG A 61 -12.14 8.42 8.17
N PHE A 62 -11.27 8.07 7.23
CA PHE A 62 -10.62 9.00 6.31
C PHE A 62 -11.28 9.04 4.92
N LEU A 63 -12.31 8.23 4.68
CA LEU A 63 -13.07 8.29 3.43
C LEU A 63 -13.90 9.59 3.39
N THR A 64 -13.84 10.28 2.25
CA THR A 64 -14.55 11.55 2.04
C THR A 64 -16.01 11.37 1.68
N ARG A 65 -16.45 10.12 1.49
CA ARG A 65 -17.82 9.74 1.16
C ARG A 65 -18.23 8.53 1.97
N VAL A 66 -19.47 8.54 2.43
CA VAL A 66 -20.12 7.35 2.98
C VAL A 66 -20.63 6.48 1.81
N PRO A 67 -20.66 5.15 1.95
CA PRO A 67 -21.24 4.27 0.94
C PRO A 67 -22.71 4.65 0.68
N GLU A 68 -23.09 4.68 -0.59
CA GLU A 68 -24.51 4.74 -0.98
C GLU A 68 -25.05 3.30 -0.98
N SER A 69 -26.20 3.12 -0.33
CA SER A 69 -26.87 1.82 -0.15
C SER A 69 -27.42 1.24 -1.45
#